data_AF-A0A521SX08-F1
#
_entry.id   AF-A0A521SX08-F1
#
_cell.length_a   1.000
_cell.length_b   1.000
_cell.length_c   1.000
_cell.angle_alpha   90.00
_cell.angle_beta   90.00
_cell.angle_gamma   90.00
#
_symmetry.space_group_name_H-M   'P 1'
#
loop_
_entity.id
_entity.type
_entity.pdbx_description
1 polymer ?
#
loop_
_entity_poly.entity_id
_entity_poly.type
_entity_poly.pdbx_seq_one_letter_code
_entity_poly.pdbx_strand_id
1 'polypeptide(L)'
;MSDFQEGSLGRAVQDFREARRKAAVQTLMGRLTGRQQKLLSFDEIGESLRLGSPYRRYLDDIPLDSIVGSVGRYVDFTRDFLPLHDSDQGRWAQVRVAFEQKGLPPIEVYKIGDAYFVQDGNHRVSIARQLGATHIEAYVSEYPTRVSLEPGDDLRDVLLKAEYSNLIESTRVDKIRSEVDLSVTEPGHYREIYEHIMVHKYYLGLDWKREFGLEEAVASWVDTIYIPVVRVIRELGLLREFPSRTEADLYLWLKRNESELVESLGWRVEVRRAASDLVVRLSRRPGRVLKRFGQSLKDLLTPESLEGGPAPGAWRDPESNPHPDNRLFTSILVPVSGEPGGWSALEQAFLVARHEGATIRGLHVVADTQDADKPRTMAIREEFDRRCASAGIASDFAIEAGKVADTLVRRAAWTDLLVVGLSHPPSVVPIARARSGFRQIIQRSPRPVLAVPSVIDRLRRTLLAYDGSPKSEEALFLATYLATCWGTDLIVLPDTSNARIQARTEGRAREYLEGQGIQATYLARYGSASEAVLDAAREHEVDLIVMGGYGHSPLWNLLIDSTLDKVLRKYRKPVLVCR
;
A
#
# COMPACT_ATOMS: atom_id res chain seq x y z
N MET A 1 -61.68 34.44 27.60
CA MET A 1 -60.29 33.93 27.74
C MET A 1 -60.09 32.58 27.05
N SER A 2 -61.13 31.77 26.78
CA SER A 2 -60.99 30.47 26.06
C SER A 2 -60.66 30.63 24.57
N ASP A 3 -61.32 31.54 23.84
CA ASP A 3 -61.13 31.69 22.37
C ASP A 3 -59.71 32.16 22.00
N PHE A 4 -59.06 32.93 22.89
CA PHE A 4 -57.69 33.40 22.70
C PHE A 4 -56.66 32.27 22.91
N GLN A 5 -56.95 31.32 23.82
CA GLN A 5 -56.11 30.15 24.06
C GLN A 5 -56.24 29.11 22.94
N GLU A 6 -57.44 28.88 22.40
CA GLU A 6 -57.65 27.97 21.27
C GLU A 6 -56.97 28.47 19.98
N GLY A 7 -57.03 29.78 19.70
CA GLY A 7 -56.36 30.38 18.54
C GLY A 7 -54.83 30.36 18.62
N SER A 8 -54.24 30.62 19.79
CA SER A 8 -52.79 30.58 20.01
C SER A 8 -52.25 29.14 19.95
N LEU A 9 -52.97 28.17 20.49
CA LEU A 9 -52.60 26.75 20.40
C LEU A 9 -52.62 26.24 18.94
N GLY A 10 -53.62 26.66 18.15
CA GLY A 10 -53.71 26.32 16.73
C GLY A 10 -52.52 26.84 15.91
N ARG A 11 -52.07 28.07 16.16
CA ARG A 11 -50.86 28.63 15.54
C ARG A 11 -49.60 27.91 15.99
N ALA A 12 -49.44 27.63 17.28
CA ALA A 12 -48.30 26.89 17.80
C ALA A 12 -48.16 25.48 17.18
N VAL A 13 -49.28 24.82 16.90
CA VAL A 13 -49.28 23.53 16.18
C VAL A 13 -48.87 23.69 14.71
N GLN A 14 -49.24 24.77 14.03
CA GLN A 14 -48.79 25.05 12.68
C GLN A 14 -47.28 25.34 12.63
N ASP A 15 -46.77 26.14 13.57
CA ASP A 15 -45.34 26.42 13.72
C ASP A 15 -44.55 25.11 13.90
N PHE A 16 -45.02 24.19 14.77
CA PHE A 16 -44.40 22.88 14.94
C PHE A 16 -44.34 22.06 13.65
N ARG A 17 -45.44 22.04 12.86
CA ARG A 17 -45.48 21.34 11.57
C ARG A 17 -44.51 21.94 10.55
N GLU A 18 -44.29 23.26 10.59
CA GLU A 18 -43.27 23.91 9.77
C GLU A 18 -41.85 23.48 10.19
N ALA A 19 -41.57 23.46 11.50
CA ALA A 19 -40.30 22.99 12.06
C ALA A 19 -40.00 21.54 11.63
N ARG A 20 -41.00 20.65 11.71
CA ARG A 20 -40.92 19.24 11.27
C ARG A 20 -40.59 19.09 9.79
N ARG A 21 -41.22 19.91 8.92
CA ARG A 21 -40.92 19.91 7.48
C ARG A 21 -39.48 20.35 7.21
N LYS A 22 -39.00 21.40 7.89
CA LYS A 22 -37.61 21.85 7.80
C LYS A 22 -36.63 20.76 8.27
N ALA A 23 -36.92 20.10 9.40
CA ALA A 23 -36.12 19.00 9.92
C ALA A 23 -36.00 17.82 8.94
N ALA A 24 -37.11 17.47 8.28
CA ALA A 24 -37.15 16.38 7.29
C ALA A 24 -36.25 16.69 6.06
N VAL A 25 -36.30 17.92 5.55
CA VAL A 25 -35.44 18.37 4.44
C VAL A 25 -33.96 18.38 4.85
N GLN A 26 -33.63 18.90 6.03
CA GLN A 26 -32.25 18.91 6.55
C GLN A 26 -31.69 17.49 6.72
N THR A 27 -32.49 16.58 7.27
CA THR A 27 -32.08 15.18 7.47
C THR A 27 -31.82 14.49 6.13
N LEU A 28 -32.62 14.78 5.10
CA LEU A 28 -32.43 14.26 3.75
C LEU A 28 -31.15 14.81 3.11
N MET A 29 -30.90 16.12 3.21
CA MET A 29 -29.69 16.78 2.69
C MET A 29 -28.42 16.35 3.42
N GLY A 30 -28.49 16.10 4.73
CA GLY A 30 -27.38 15.57 5.53
C GLY A 30 -26.91 14.20 5.05
N ARG A 31 -27.85 13.31 4.69
CA ARG A 31 -27.52 11.98 4.13
C ARG A 31 -26.80 12.06 2.78
N LEU A 32 -27.07 13.09 1.98
CA LEU A 32 -26.42 13.32 0.69
C LEU A 32 -25.01 13.94 0.84
N THR A 33 -24.81 14.79 1.84
CA THR A 33 -23.55 15.52 2.08
C THR A 33 -22.59 14.78 3.00
N GLY A 34 -23.03 13.72 3.69
CA GLY A 34 -22.21 12.92 4.60
C GLY A 34 -21.89 13.59 5.94
N ARG A 35 -22.39 14.81 6.19
CA ARG A 35 -22.27 15.49 7.48
C ARG A 35 -23.29 14.96 8.47
N GLN A 36 -22.86 14.59 9.67
CA GLN A 36 -23.78 14.22 10.74
C GLN A 36 -24.56 15.46 11.22
N GLN A 37 -25.88 15.44 11.00
CA GLN A 37 -26.82 16.52 11.34
C GLN A 37 -27.48 16.29 12.72
N LYS A 38 -26.80 15.61 13.64
CA LYS A 38 -27.31 15.32 14.99
C LYS A 38 -26.69 16.29 16.00
N LEU A 39 -27.40 16.53 17.09
CA LEU A 39 -26.84 17.22 18.24
C LEU A 39 -25.71 16.40 18.85
N LEU A 40 -24.68 17.10 19.34
CA LEU A 40 -23.62 16.48 20.10
C LEU A 40 -24.13 16.03 21.48
N SER A 41 -23.75 14.82 21.89
CA SER A 41 -23.99 14.32 23.25
C SER A 41 -22.95 14.89 24.20
N PHE A 42 -23.38 15.54 25.28
CA PHE A 42 -22.46 16.03 26.30
C PHE A 42 -21.67 14.89 26.96
N ASP A 43 -22.32 13.76 27.23
CA ASP A 43 -21.68 12.63 27.93
C ASP A 43 -20.57 11.99 27.08
N GLU A 44 -20.81 11.78 25.78
CA GLU A 44 -19.80 11.23 24.85
C GLU A 44 -18.59 12.16 24.71
N ILE A 45 -18.82 13.47 24.68
CA ILE A 45 -17.76 14.49 24.65
C ILE A 45 -17.05 14.57 26.00
N GLY A 46 -17.78 14.47 27.10
CA GLY A 46 -17.25 14.53 28.45
C GLY A 46 -16.27 13.40 28.75
N GLU A 47 -16.60 12.18 28.32
CA GLU A 47 -15.68 11.03 28.38
C GLU A 47 -14.43 11.25 27.52
N SER A 48 -14.61 11.71 26.29
CA SER A 48 -13.52 11.91 25.33
C SER A 48 -12.53 12.99 25.78
N LEU A 49 -13.04 14.08 26.36
CA LEU A 49 -12.25 15.21 26.86
C LEU A 49 -11.82 15.06 28.32
N ARG A 50 -12.25 13.99 29.01
CA ARG A 50 -12.01 13.77 30.45
C ARG A 50 -12.38 14.99 31.30
N LEU A 51 -13.58 15.52 31.07
CA LEU A 51 -14.02 16.74 31.74
C LEU A 51 -14.07 16.55 33.27
N GLY A 52 -13.58 17.56 33.98
CA GLY A 52 -13.67 17.63 35.44
C GLY A 52 -15.04 18.13 35.91
N SER A 53 -15.09 18.61 37.15
CA SER A 53 -16.29 19.28 37.68
C SER A 53 -16.42 20.72 37.15
N PRO A 54 -17.65 21.25 37.04
CA PRO A 54 -17.84 22.64 36.64
C PRO A 54 -17.26 23.57 37.72
N TYR A 55 -16.57 24.63 37.30
CA TYR A 55 -15.89 25.55 38.22
C TYR A 55 -16.61 26.88 38.41
N ARG A 56 -17.60 27.18 37.55
CA ARG A 56 -18.35 28.45 37.58
C ARG A 56 -19.78 28.25 37.11
N ARG A 57 -20.74 28.92 37.77
CA ARG A 57 -22.13 29.04 37.31
C ARG A 57 -22.57 30.51 37.32
N TYR A 58 -23.17 30.99 36.25
CA TYR A 58 -23.65 32.38 36.12
C TYR A 58 -24.83 32.48 35.13
N LEU A 59 -25.54 33.61 35.15
CA LEU A 59 -26.60 33.94 34.18
C LEU A 59 -25.99 34.80 33.07
N ASP A 60 -26.27 34.47 31.81
CA ASP A 60 -25.74 35.15 30.63
C ASP A 60 -26.73 35.12 29.47
N ASP A 61 -26.59 36.04 28.52
CA ASP A 61 -27.34 36.03 27.26
C ASP A 61 -26.45 35.44 26.15
N ILE A 62 -26.71 34.19 25.78
CA ILE A 62 -25.78 33.40 24.95
C ILE A 62 -26.22 33.32 23.49
N PRO A 63 -25.27 33.30 22.53
CA PRO A 63 -25.60 33.14 21.12
C PRO A 63 -26.18 31.76 20.83
N LEU A 64 -27.32 31.72 20.15
CA LEU A 64 -28.02 30.48 19.81
C LEU A 64 -27.19 29.57 18.90
N ASP A 65 -26.38 30.15 18.01
CA ASP A 65 -25.51 29.41 17.09
C ASP A 65 -24.35 28.69 17.80
N SER A 66 -24.00 29.11 19.01
CA SER A 66 -23.01 28.42 19.85
C SER A 66 -23.60 27.24 20.62
N ILE A 67 -24.92 27.03 20.58
CA ILE A 67 -25.56 25.84 21.17
C ILE A 67 -25.48 24.68 20.17
N VAL A 68 -24.62 23.70 20.47
CA VAL A 68 -24.26 22.61 19.53
C VAL A 68 -24.77 21.24 19.95
N GLY A 69 -25.18 21.09 21.20
CA GLY A 69 -25.45 19.79 21.77
C GLY A 69 -26.42 19.83 22.93
N SER A 70 -26.64 18.65 23.52
CA SER A 70 -27.55 18.48 24.65
C SER A 70 -27.00 17.44 25.62
N VAL A 71 -27.24 17.66 26.91
CA VAL A 71 -26.94 16.69 27.98
C VAL A 71 -27.92 15.53 27.95
N GLY A 72 -29.13 15.77 27.43
CA GLY A 72 -30.12 14.72 27.19
C GLY A 72 -31.08 15.12 26.07
N ARG A 73 -31.67 14.15 25.39
CA ARG A 73 -32.55 14.39 24.21
C ARG A 73 -31.82 14.84 22.94
N TYR A 74 -30.52 14.59 22.83
CA TYR A 74 -29.71 14.83 21.63
C TYR A 74 -30.18 14.02 20.40
N VAL A 75 -30.98 12.95 20.61
CA VAL A 75 -31.61 12.16 19.55
C VAL A 75 -32.96 12.71 19.07
N ASP A 76 -33.57 13.63 19.83
CA ASP A 76 -34.93 14.12 19.57
C ASP A 76 -34.94 15.31 18.60
N PHE A 77 -33.78 15.92 18.36
CA PHE A 77 -33.65 17.12 17.54
C PHE A 77 -32.52 17.02 16.50
N THR A 78 -32.63 17.78 15.42
CA THR A 78 -31.50 18.02 14.49
C THR A 78 -30.43 18.89 15.16
N ARG A 79 -29.25 19.01 14.52
CA ARG A 79 -28.20 19.97 14.93
C ARG A 79 -28.73 21.39 15.14
N ASP A 80 -29.78 21.77 14.41
CA ASP A 80 -30.42 23.07 14.53
C ASP A 80 -31.57 23.15 15.55
N PHE A 81 -31.67 22.17 16.45
CA PHE A 81 -32.74 22.04 17.43
C PHE A 81 -34.15 21.92 16.80
N LEU A 82 -34.27 21.40 15.57
CA LEU A 82 -35.59 21.13 14.97
C LEU A 82 -36.09 19.74 15.41
N PRO A 83 -37.38 19.60 15.79
CA PRO A 83 -37.90 18.34 16.33
C PRO A 83 -37.92 17.22 15.29
N LEU A 84 -37.50 16.01 15.69
CA LEU A 84 -37.45 14.82 14.85
C LEU A 84 -38.67 13.89 15.02
N HIS A 85 -39.40 14.01 16.13
CA HIS A 85 -40.52 13.14 16.47
C HIS A 85 -41.83 13.92 16.61
N ASP A 86 -42.93 13.36 16.11
CA ASP A 86 -44.27 13.99 16.19
C ASP A 86 -44.82 13.99 17.63
N SER A 87 -44.31 13.11 18.49
CA SER A 87 -44.64 13.04 19.92
C SER A 87 -44.29 14.34 20.68
N ASP A 88 -43.38 15.16 20.16
CA ASP A 88 -42.98 16.42 20.79
C ASP A 88 -44.00 17.55 20.57
N GLN A 89 -44.98 17.39 19.68
CA GLN A 89 -45.93 18.43 19.29
C GLN A 89 -46.63 19.08 20.49
N GLY A 90 -47.14 18.26 21.42
CA GLY A 90 -47.90 18.75 22.56
C GLY A 90 -47.06 19.62 23.50
N ARG A 91 -45.85 19.15 23.82
CA ARG A 91 -44.92 19.86 24.72
C ARG A 91 -44.34 21.10 24.05
N TRP A 92 -43.98 21.01 22.77
CA TRP A 92 -43.48 22.12 21.97
C TRP A 92 -44.54 23.24 21.84
N ALA A 93 -45.78 22.88 21.52
CA ALA A 93 -46.87 23.85 21.39
C ALA A 93 -47.18 24.57 22.72
N GLN A 94 -47.14 23.85 23.85
CA GLN A 94 -47.34 24.46 25.18
C GLN A 94 -46.24 25.48 25.50
N VAL A 95 -44.98 25.17 25.23
CA VAL A 95 -43.86 26.10 25.45
C VAL A 95 -43.99 27.33 24.54
N ARG A 96 -44.43 27.15 23.28
CA ARG A 96 -44.65 28.24 22.33
C ARG A 96 -45.75 29.20 22.78
N VAL A 97 -46.87 28.67 23.29
CA VAL A 97 -47.97 29.49 23.85
C VAL A 97 -47.51 30.22 25.11
N ALA A 98 -46.74 29.57 25.97
CA ALA A 98 -46.19 30.21 27.18
C ALA A 98 -45.22 31.36 26.85
N PHE A 99 -44.43 31.20 25.79
CA PHE A 99 -43.52 32.23 25.30
C PHE A 99 -44.24 33.52 24.90
N GLU A 100 -45.35 33.42 24.14
CA GLU A 100 -46.12 34.60 23.70
C GLU A 100 -46.69 35.42 24.86
N GLN A 101 -46.91 34.80 26.02
CA GLN A 101 -47.52 35.45 27.16
C GLN A 101 -46.52 36.09 28.13
N LYS A 102 -45.36 35.47 28.35
CA LYS A 102 -44.44 35.82 29.44
C LYS A 102 -42.95 35.88 29.07
N GLY A 103 -42.59 35.60 27.82
CA GLY A 103 -41.19 35.42 27.41
C GLY A 103 -40.64 34.03 27.75
N LEU A 104 -39.42 33.70 27.28
CA LEU A 104 -38.77 32.43 27.62
C LEU A 104 -38.08 32.59 28.98
N PRO A 105 -38.37 31.72 29.97
CA PRO A 105 -37.49 31.64 31.13
C PRO A 105 -36.09 31.20 30.70
N PRO A 106 -35.02 31.60 31.44
CA PRO A 106 -33.66 31.20 31.11
C PRO A 106 -33.49 29.68 31.03
N ILE A 107 -32.76 29.21 30.02
CA ILE A 107 -32.42 27.78 29.87
C ILE A 107 -31.27 27.39 30.81
N GLU A 108 -31.02 26.10 30.99
CA GLU A 108 -29.81 25.63 31.70
C GLU A 108 -28.86 24.99 30.70
N VAL A 109 -27.58 25.40 30.71
CA VAL A 109 -26.58 24.92 29.75
C VAL A 109 -25.25 24.62 30.44
N TYR A 110 -24.52 23.66 29.88
CA TYR A 110 -23.11 23.43 30.15
C TYR A 110 -22.27 24.06 29.05
N LYS A 111 -21.16 24.71 29.41
CA LYS A 111 -20.24 25.35 28.47
C LYS A 111 -18.89 24.64 28.50
N ILE A 112 -18.38 24.29 27.32
CA ILE A 112 -17.04 23.73 27.08
C ILE A 112 -16.39 24.55 25.97
N GLY A 113 -15.32 25.29 26.29
CA GLY A 113 -14.75 26.25 25.34
C GLY A 113 -15.79 27.31 24.95
N ASP A 114 -16.06 27.40 23.65
CA ASP A 114 -17.05 28.33 23.08
C ASP A 114 -18.40 27.67 22.75
N ALA A 115 -18.55 26.38 23.05
CA ALA A 115 -19.72 25.59 22.71
C ALA A 115 -20.62 25.33 23.94
N TYR A 116 -21.93 25.36 23.72
CA TYR A 116 -22.96 25.16 24.75
C TYR A 116 -23.77 23.89 24.52
N PHE A 117 -24.10 23.21 25.63
CA PHE A 117 -24.87 21.98 25.68
C PHE A 117 -26.09 22.19 26.56
N VAL A 118 -27.29 21.95 26.02
CA VAL A 118 -28.53 22.17 26.78
C VAL A 118 -28.73 21.09 27.83
N GLN A 119 -28.76 21.47 29.10
CA GLN A 119 -29.15 20.60 30.20
C GLN A 119 -30.68 20.58 30.34
N ASP A 120 -31.31 21.75 30.32
CA ASP A 120 -32.75 21.90 30.31
C ASP A 120 -33.18 23.06 29.40
N GLY A 121 -34.29 22.86 28.66
CA GLY A 121 -34.84 23.86 27.74
C GLY A 121 -34.66 23.60 26.25
N ASN A 122 -34.43 22.36 25.81
CA ASN A 122 -34.27 22.00 24.39
C ASN A 122 -35.38 22.56 23.46
N HIS A 123 -36.65 22.46 23.87
CA HIS A 123 -37.75 23.05 23.09
C HIS A 123 -37.75 24.58 23.07
N ARG A 124 -37.24 25.23 24.13
CA ARG A 124 -37.13 26.70 24.20
C ARG A 124 -36.08 27.18 23.19
N VAL A 125 -34.95 26.48 23.08
CA VAL A 125 -33.95 26.71 22.03
C VAL A 125 -34.53 26.52 20.63
N SER A 126 -35.27 25.42 20.42
CA SER A 126 -35.98 25.14 19.16
C SER A 126 -36.91 26.30 18.74
N ILE A 127 -37.74 26.77 19.67
CA ILE A 127 -38.69 27.87 19.45
C ILE A 127 -37.95 29.18 19.20
N ALA A 128 -36.92 29.50 20.00
CA ALA A 128 -36.14 30.73 19.84
C ALA A 128 -35.50 30.82 18.44
N ARG A 129 -34.88 29.72 17.97
CA ARG A 129 -34.31 29.64 16.61
C ARG A 129 -35.37 29.78 15.54
N GLN A 130 -36.54 29.15 15.71
CA GLN A 130 -37.62 29.24 14.72
C GLN A 130 -38.17 30.66 14.57
N LEU A 131 -38.10 31.47 15.62
CA LEU A 131 -38.50 32.87 15.60
C LEU A 131 -37.41 33.82 15.11
N GLY A 132 -36.24 33.29 14.75
CA GLY A 132 -35.11 34.08 14.30
C GLY A 132 -34.43 34.88 15.42
N ALA A 133 -34.60 34.47 16.68
CA ALA A 133 -33.78 35.03 17.75
C ALA A 133 -32.31 34.68 17.51
N THR A 134 -31.40 35.58 17.89
CA THR A 134 -29.94 35.35 17.79
C THR A 134 -29.33 34.94 19.13
N HIS A 135 -29.96 35.31 20.24
CA HIS A 135 -29.49 35.04 21.60
C HIS A 135 -30.63 34.51 22.49
N ILE A 136 -30.28 33.87 23.61
CA ILE A 136 -31.19 33.37 24.63
C ILE A 136 -30.55 33.43 26.02
N GLU A 137 -31.32 33.88 27.01
CA GLU A 137 -30.86 33.88 28.41
C GLU A 137 -30.65 32.45 28.93
N ALA A 138 -29.54 32.20 29.60
CA ALA A 138 -29.15 30.88 30.10
C ALA A 138 -28.38 30.94 31.43
N TYR A 139 -28.67 30.00 32.32
CA TYR A 139 -27.78 29.64 33.42
C TYR A 139 -26.67 28.74 32.89
N VAL A 140 -25.46 29.29 32.79
CA VAL A 140 -24.27 28.64 32.22
C VAL A 140 -23.46 27.99 33.34
N SER A 141 -23.15 26.69 33.22
CA SER A 141 -22.15 26.00 34.05
C SER A 141 -20.90 25.69 33.22
N GLU A 142 -19.77 26.31 33.55
CA GLU A 142 -18.52 26.18 32.79
C GLU A 142 -17.69 24.98 33.24
N TYR A 143 -17.35 24.13 32.27
CA TYR A 143 -16.44 23.01 32.44
C TYR A 143 -15.05 23.38 31.92
N PRO A 144 -13.99 23.10 32.68
CA PRO A 144 -12.64 23.36 32.22
C PRO A 144 -12.26 22.31 31.16
N THR A 145 -11.69 22.76 30.05
CA THR A 145 -11.17 21.89 28.99
C THR A 145 -9.82 22.40 28.52
N ARG A 146 -8.93 21.48 28.15
CA ARG A 146 -7.65 21.82 27.50
C ARG A 146 -7.78 21.93 25.98
N VAL A 147 -8.91 21.48 25.45
CA VAL A 147 -9.25 21.46 24.04
C VAL A 147 -10.46 22.36 23.83
N SER A 148 -10.28 23.44 23.07
CA SER A 148 -11.41 24.34 22.77
C SER A 148 -12.35 23.68 21.76
N LEU A 149 -13.64 23.70 22.08
CA LEU A 149 -14.72 23.30 21.18
C LEU A 149 -15.28 24.53 20.49
N GLU A 150 -15.32 24.49 19.16
CA GLU A 150 -15.92 25.53 18.33
C GLU A 150 -17.34 25.12 17.93
N PRO A 151 -18.27 26.08 17.74
CA PRO A 151 -19.65 25.76 17.36
C PRO A 151 -19.82 24.93 16.06
N GLY A 152 -18.83 25.01 15.17
CA GLY A 152 -18.80 24.28 13.90
C GLY A 152 -18.36 22.81 14.01
N ASP A 153 -17.72 22.43 15.12
CA ASP A 153 -17.16 21.09 15.29
C ASP A 153 -18.26 20.01 15.26
N ASP A 154 -17.97 18.86 14.67
CA ASP A 154 -18.73 17.64 14.90
C ASP A 154 -18.02 16.69 15.89
N LEU A 155 -18.65 15.57 16.23
CA LEU A 155 -18.08 14.61 17.19
C LEU A 155 -16.70 14.09 16.74
N ARG A 156 -16.48 13.92 15.44
CA ARG A 156 -15.20 13.48 14.89
C ARG A 156 -14.14 14.57 15.09
N ASP A 157 -14.48 15.83 14.84
CA ASP A 157 -13.56 16.96 15.08
C ASP A 157 -13.17 17.03 16.56
N VAL A 158 -14.14 16.85 17.47
CA VAL A 158 -13.87 16.81 18.92
C VAL A 158 -12.90 15.69 19.27
N LEU A 159 -13.15 14.47 18.79
CA LEU A 159 -12.29 13.31 19.04
C LEU A 159 -10.87 13.56 18.51
N LEU A 160 -10.73 14.08 17.29
CA LEU A 160 -9.42 14.40 16.70
C LEU A 160 -8.66 15.43 17.53
N LYS A 161 -9.30 16.51 17.98
CA LYS A 161 -8.67 17.53 18.81
C LYS A 161 -8.26 16.98 20.18
N ALA A 162 -9.10 16.14 20.78
CA ALA A 162 -8.85 15.46 22.06
C ALA A 162 -7.62 14.55 21.97
N GLU A 163 -7.59 13.67 20.97
CA GLU A 163 -6.50 12.74 20.74
C GLU A 163 -5.19 13.46 20.39
N TYR A 164 -5.24 14.50 19.56
CA TYR A 164 -4.07 15.31 19.25
C TYR A 164 -3.48 15.97 20.50
N SER A 165 -4.32 16.58 21.34
CA SER A 165 -3.89 17.18 22.60
C SER A 165 -3.20 16.16 23.51
N ASN A 166 -3.77 14.95 23.64
CA ASN A 166 -3.16 13.87 24.42
C ASN A 166 -1.80 13.43 23.85
N LEU A 167 -1.67 13.34 22.52
CA LEU A 167 -0.40 13.02 21.86
C LEU A 167 0.66 14.08 22.18
N ILE A 168 0.32 15.37 22.01
CA ILE A 168 1.24 16.49 22.27
C ILE A 168 1.65 16.55 23.74
N GLU A 169 0.72 16.41 24.68
CA GLU A 169 1.03 16.41 26.11
C GLU A 169 1.99 15.27 26.48
N SER A 170 1.74 14.08 25.93
CA SER A 170 2.51 12.88 26.26
C SER A 170 3.89 12.89 25.61
N THR A 171 4.00 13.36 24.37
CA THR A 171 5.22 13.20 23.55
C THR A 171 6.03 14.48 23.39
N ARG A 172 5.41 15.66 23.53
CA ARG A 172 5.98 16.98 23.24
C ARG A 172 6.59 17.08 21.84
N VAL A 173 6.06 16.31 20.88
CA VAL A 173 6.61 16.23 19.53
C VAL A 173 6.61 17.58 18.80
N ASP A 174 5.63 18.44 19.09
CA ASP A 174 5.54 19.83 18.63
C ASP A 174 6.76 20.68 19.02
N LYS A 175 7.40 20.38 20.15
CA LYS A 175 8.59 21.08 20.64
C LYS A 175 9.89 20.41 20.21
N ILE A 176 9.88 19.09 20.11
CA ILE A 176 11.07 18.30 19.78
C ILE A 176 11.36 18.34 18.26
N ARG A 177 10.31 18.32 17.43
CA ARG A 177 10.36 18.31 15.97
C ARG A 177 9.23 19.18 15.40
N SER A 178 9.36 20.49 15.57
CA SER A 178 8.37 21.50 15.15
C SER A 178 8.09 21.54 13.64
N GLU A 179 9.01 21.02 12.83
CA GLU A 179 8.95 21.00 11.38
C GLU A 179 8.04 19.88 10.81
N VAL A 180 7.58 18.96 11.66
CA VAL A 180 6.79 17.80 11.25
C VAL A 180 5.31 18.01 11.54
N ASP A 181 4.50 17.87 10.50
CA ASP A 181 3.05 17.80 10.62
C ASP A 181 2.62 16.33 10.86
N LEU A 182 2.02 16.09 12.02
CA LEU A 182 1.44 14.81 12.41
C LEU A 182 -0.09 14.83 12.36
N SER A 183 -0.71 15.84 11.75
CA SER A 183 -2.17 15.93 11.65
C SER A 183 -2.75 14.71 10.95
N VAL A 184 -3.83 14.14 11.50
CA VAL A 184 -4.54 12.98 10.93
C VAL A 184 -6.00 13.34 10.70
N THR A 185 -6.67 12.61 9.81
CA THR A 185 -8.08 12.86 9.50
C THR A 185 -9.03 11.86 10.13
N GLU A 186 -8.58 10.74 10.69
CA GLU A 186 -9.46 9.73 11.29
C GLU A 186 -9.24 9.59 12.80
N PRO A 187 -10.32 9.55 13.61
CA PRO A 187 -10.20 9.23 15.03
C PRO A 187 -9.49 7.89 15.26
N GLY A 188 -8.71 7.80 16.32
CA GLY A 188 -7.88 6.66 16.69
C GLY A 188 -6.45 6.73 16.13
N HIS A 189 -6.22 7.43 15.03
CA HIS A 189 -4.91 7.47 14.36
C HIS A 189 -3.80 8.09 15.22
N TYR A 190 -4.10 9.11 16.03
CA TYR A 190 -3.10 9.67 16.95
C TYR A 190 -2.67 8.67 18.03
N ARG A 191 -3.59 7.78 18.47
CA ARG A 191 -3.25 6.69 19.38
C ARG A 191 -2.33 5.68 18.71
N GLU A 192 -2.58 5.33 17.45
CA GLU A 192 -1.69 4.46 16.67
C GLU A 192 -0.29 5.08 16.49
N ILE A 193 -0.19 6.39 16.25
CA ILE A 193 1.10 7.10 16.19
C ILE A 193 1.84 6.99 17.53
N TYR A 194 1.14 7.21 18.64
CA TYR A 194 1.71 7.06 19.97
C TYR A 194 2.23 5.63 20.21
N GLU A 195 1.45 4.61 19.82
CA GLU A 195 1.86 3.20 19.89
C GLU A 195 3.11 2.92 19.04
N HIS A 196 3.21 3.46 17.83
CA HIS A 196 4.40 3.32 16.97
C HIS A 196 5.65 3.94 17.63
N ILE A 197 5.52 5.10 18.28
CA ILE A 197 6.62 5.73 19.03
C ILE A 197 7.04 4.85 20.21
N MET A 198 6.08 4.28 20.93
CA MET A 198 6.37 3.41 22.08
C MET A 198 7.03 2.09 21.68
N VAL A 199 6.60 1.48 20.56
CA VAL A 199 7.23 0.30 19.98
C VAL A 199 8.67 0.61 19.53
N HIS A 200 8.89 1.76 18.89
CA HIS A 200 10.23 2.22 18.50
C HIS A 200 11.14 2.42 19.71
N LYS A 201 10.65 3.08 20.76
CA LYS A 201 11.36 3.26 22.03
C LYS A 201 11.81 1.92 22.61
N TYR A 202 10.93 0.92 22.60
CA TYR A 202 11.23 -0.41 23.12
C TYR A 202 12.37 -1.07 22.34
N TYR A 203 12.31 -1.10 21.01
CA TYR A 203 13.37 -1.70 20.19
C TYR A 203 14.69 -0.92 20.26
N LEU A 204 14.64 0.42 20.29
CA LEU A 204 15.81 1.26 20.46
C LEU A 204 16.56 0.92 21.76
N GLY A 205 15.83 0.65 22.84
CA GLY A 205 16.40 0.22 24.11
C GLY A 205 17.07 -1.16 24.06
N LEU A 206 16.53 -2.09 23.27
CA LEU A 206 17.14 -3.42 23.05
C LEU A 206 18.44 -3.33 22.26
N ASP A 207 18.43 -2.58 21.15
CA ASP A 207 19.57 -2.46 20.24
C ASP A 207 20.78 -1.80 20.91
N TRP A 208 20.53 -0.74 21.70
CA TRP A 208 21.57 0.02 22.38
C TRP A 208 21.82 -0.44 23.82
N LYS A 209 21.06 -1.45 24.29
CA LYS A 209 21.13 -2.01 25.65
C LYS A 209 21.09 -0.94 26.75
N ARG A 210 20.25 0.08 26.58
CA ARG A 210 20.02 1.15 27.56
C ARG A 210 18.57 1.61 27.56
N GLU A 211 18.15 2.26 28.64
CA GLU A 211 16.85 2.93 28.65
C GLU A 211 16.91 4.27 27.90
N PHE A 212 15.84 4.55 27.17
CA PHE A 212 15.63 5.83 26.48
C PHE A 212 14.50 6.61 27.15
N GLY A 213 14.68 7.92 27.26
CA GLY A 213 13.58 8.84 27.59
C GLY A 213 12.56 8.87 26.45
N LEU A 214 11.31 9.23 26.75
CA LEU A 214 10.28 9.36 25.71
C LEU A 214 10.64 10.45 24.69
N GLU A 215 11.18 11.59 25.14
CA GLU A 215 11.56 12.69 24.25
C GLU A 215 12.66 12.27 23.25
N GLU A 216 13.66 11.49 23.70
CA GLU A 216 14.73 10.96 22.84
C GLU A 216 14.18 9.95 21.83
N ALA A 217 13.26 9.09 22.26
CA ALA A 217 12.61 8.12 21.39
C ALA A 217 11.70 8.76 20.34
N VAL A 218 10.99 9.84 20.69
CA VAL A 218 10.19 10.64 19.75
C VAL A 218 11.08 11.23 18.67
N ALA A 219 12.18 11.90 19.05
CA ALA A 219 13.15 12.46 18.11
C ALA A 219 13.69 11.38 17.16
N SER A 220 14.13 10.25 17.71
CA SER A 220 14.63 9.13 16.92
C SER A 220 13.58 8.56 15.97
N TRP A 221 12.36 8.31 16.44
CA TRP A 221 11.28 7.77 15.62
C TRP A 221 10.93 8.68 14.45
N VAL A 222 10.83 9.99 14.70
CA VAL A 222 10.55 10.98 13.64
C VAL A 222 11.64 10.92 12.58
N ASP A 223 12.91 10.94 12.98
CA ASP A 223 14.05 11.04 12.07
C ASP A 223 14.31 9.74 11.29
N THR A 224 14.18 8.58 11.94
CA THR A 224 14.58 7.30 11.36
C THR A 224 13.43 6.49 10.77
N ILE A 225 12.19 6.77 11.16
CA ILE A 225 11.01 6.02 10.69
C ILE A 225 10.04 6.93 9.92
N TYR A 226 9.53 7.99 10.55
CA TYR A 226 8.46 8.80 9.95
C TYR A 226 8.94 9.58 8.71
N ILE A 227 10.00 10.37 8.82
CA ILE A 227 10.51 11.20 7.73
C ILE A 227 10.92 10.37 6.49
N PRO A 228 11.66 9.25 6.63
CA PRO A 228 11.99 8.40 5.48
C PRO A 228 10.75 7.86 4.75
N VAL A 229 9.72 7.45 5.48
CA VAL A 229 8.46 6.99 4.89
C VAL A 229 7.72 8.13 4.20
N VAL A 230 7.60 9.30 4.85
CA VAL A 230 6.97 10.49 4.26
C VAL A 230 7.69 10.93 2.99
N ARG A 231 9.02 10.81 2.93
CA ARG A 231 9.79 11.09 1.71
C ARG A 231 9.35 10.19 0.56
N VAL A 232 9.16 8.88 0.80
CA VAL A 232 8.62 7.95 -0.19
C VAL A 232 7.21 8.35 -0.63
N ILE A 233 6.34 8.73 0.31
CA ILE A 233 4.97 9.20 0.04
C ILE A 233 4.97 10.41 -0.90
N ARG A 234 5.87 11.38 -0.65
CA ARG A 234 6.04 12.60 -1.47
C ARG A 234 6.58 12.29 -2.86
N GLU A 235 7.64 11.49 -2.94
CA GLU A 235 8.28 11.12 -4.21
C GLU A 235 7.34 10.35 -5.14
N LEU A 236 6.51 9.46 -4.58
CA LEU A 236 5.47 8.73 -5.32
C LEU A 236 4.22 9.60 -5.59
N GLY A 237 4.14 10.81 -5.04
CA GLY A 237 3.03 11.73 -5.25
C GLY A 237 1.70 11.27 -4.67
N LEU A 238 1.71 10.43 -3.62
CA LEU A 238 0.51 9.76 -3.10
C LEU A 238 -0.57 10.70 -2.59
N LEU A 239 -0.19 11.87 -2.07
CA LEU A 239 -1.14 12.91 -1.65
C LEU A 239 -2.07 13.37 -2.79
N ARG A 240 -1.62 13.30 -4.05
CA ARG A 240 -2.45 13.64 -5.22
C ARG A 240 -3.53 12.59 -5.49
N GLU A 241 -3.26 11.33 -5.13
CA GLU A 241 -4.21 10.21 -5.28
C GLU A 241 -5.22 10.18 -4.13
N PHE A 242 -4.83 10.69 -2.95
CA PHE A 242 -5.67 10.77 -1.74
C PHE A 242 -5.80 12.21 -1.22
N PRO A 243 -6.49 13.11 -1.94
CA PRO A 243 -6.50 14.55 -1.63
C PRO A 243 -7.19 14.92 -0.32
N SER A 244 -7.90 14.00 0.32
CA SER A 244 -8.56 14.20 1.62
C SER A 244 -7.75 13.63 2.79
N ARG A 245 -6.49 13.25 2.58
CA ARG A 245 -5.62 12.60 3.57
C ARG A 245 -4.33 13.38 3.76
N THR A 246 -3.77 13.29 4.97
CA THR A 246 -2.49 13.90 5.32
C THR A 246 -1.34 12.91 5.13
N GLU A 247 -0.11 13.40 5.30
CA GLU A 247 1.09 12.55 5.29
C GLU A 247 1.06 11.52 6.43
N ALA A 248 0.55 11.92 7.61
CA ALA A 248 0.43 11.02 8.75
C ALA A 248 -0.61 9.92 8.51
N ASP A 249 -1.74 10.23 7.87
CA ASP A 249 -2.72 9.20 7.46
C ASP A 249 -2.09 8.20 6.49
N LEU A 250 -1.39 8.69 5.46
CA LEU A 250 -0.74 7.83 4.47
C LEU A 250 0.42 7.02 5.07
N TYR A 251 1.14 7.56 6.05
CA TYR A 251 2.13 6.84 6.82
C TYR A 251 1.50 5.65 7.56
N LEU A 252 0.41 5.86 8.30
CA LEU A 252 -0.28 4.80 9.03
C LEU A 252 -0.81 3.71 8.09
N TRP A 253 -1.44 4.13 6.99
CA TRP A 253 -1.93 3.20 5.96
C TRP A 253 -0.80 2.38 5.34
N LEU A 254 0.35 3.00 5.08
CA LEU A 254 1.51 2.31 4.55
C LEU A 254 2.09 1.30 5.54
N LYS A 255 2.24 1.69 6.82
CA LYS A 255 2.75 0.79 7.87
C LYS A 255 1.82 -0.40 8.08
N ARG A 256 0.50 -0.20 8.00
CA ARG A 256 -0.48 -1.29 8.04
C ARG A 256 -0.34 -2.22 6.85
N ASN A 257 -0.28 -1.67 5.63
CA ASN A 257 -0.10 -2.46 4.42
C ASN A 257 1.23 -3.23 4.41
N GLU A 258 2.33 -2.59 4.83
CA GLU A 258 3.63 -3.24 4.99
C GLU A 258 3.54 -4.41 5.96
N SER A 259 2.87 -4.26 7.10
CA SER A 259 2.71 -5.31 8.10
C SER A 259 1.90 -6.50 7.54
N GLU A 260 0.79 -6.23 6.85
CA GLU A 260 -0.01 -7.26 6.16
C GLU A 260 0.79 -7.99 5.08
N LEU A 261 1.65 -7.27 4.35
CA LEU A 261 2.52 -7.86 3.33
C LEU A 261 3.62 -8.71 3.96
N VAL A 262 4.22 -8.26 5.05
CA VAL A 262 5.23 -9.04 5.78
C VAL A 262 4.62 -10.32 6.35
N GLU A 263 3.40 -10.26 6.89
CA GLU A 263 2.69 -11.43 7.40
C GLU A 263 2.35 -12.41 6.28
N SER A 264 1.78 -11.92 5.17
CA SER A 264 1.38 -12.78 4.05
C SER A 264 2.57 -13.36 3.27
N LEU A 265 3.66 -12.61 3.13
CA LEU A 265 4.86 -13.06 2.41
C LEU A 265 5.83 -13.81 3.34
N GLY A 266 5.78 -13.60 4.65
CA GLY A 266 6.73 -14.21 5.59
C GLY A 266 8.15 -13.66 5.47
N TRP A 267 8.33 -12.47 4.89
CA TRP A 267 9.63 -11.78 4.81
C TRP A 267 9.48 -10.26 4.80
N ARG A 268 10.58 -9.53 5.03
CA ARG A 268 10.58 -8.07 5.07
C ARG A 268 10.31 -7.48 3.68
N VAL A 269 9.43 -6.50 3.60
CA VAL A 269 9.10 -5.80 2.35
C VAL A 269 9.67 -4.39 2.38
N GLU A 270 10.22 -3.95 1.26
CA GLU A 270 10.70 -2.58 1.11
C GLU A 270 9.53 -1.59 1.11
N VAL A 271 9.67 -0.49 1.86
CA VAL A 271 8.65 0.57 2.02
C VAL A 271 8.08 1.06 0.68
N ARG A 272 8.94 1.27 -0.33
CA ARG A 272 8.51 1.71 -1.66
C ARG A 272 7.59 0.70 -2.35
N ARG A 273 7.91 -0.61 -2.25
CA ARG A 273 7.05 -1.67 -2.81
C ARG A 273 5.71 -1.76 -2.08
N ALA A 274 5.73 -1.63 -0.75
CA ALA A 274 4.51 -1.57 0.03
C ALA A 274 3.64 -0.35 -0.35
N ALA A 275 4.26 0.77 -0.74
CA ALA A 275 3.56 1.97 -1.17
C ALA A 275 2.92 1.82 -2.55
N SER A 276 3.62 1.22 -3.50
CA SER A 276 3.08 0.91 -4.82
C SER A 276 1.86 -0.03 -4.73
N ASP A 277 1.90 -1.04 -3.86
CA ASP A 277 0.77 -1.93 -3.62
C ASP A 277 -0.42 -1.21 -2.96
N LEU A 278 -0.16 -0.34 -1.98
CA LEU A 278 -1.21 0.46 -1.32
C LEU A 278 -2.03 1.28 -2.33
N VAL A 279 -1.37 1.88 -3.33
CA VAL A 279 -2.03 2.62 -4.41
C VAL A 279 -2.95 1.72 -5.24
N VAL A 280 -2.49 0.50 -5.55
CA VAL A 280 -3.29 -0.47 -6.32
C VAL A 280 -4.53 -0.89 -5.54
N ARG A 281 -4.41 -1.11 -4.22
CA ARG A 281 -5.52 -1.55 -3.36
C ARG A 281 -6.57 -0.46 -3.12
N LEU A 282 -6.15 0.78 -2.85
CA LEU A 282 -7.04 1.83 -2.33
C LEU A 282 -7.48 2.89 -3.34
N SER A 283 -6.87 2.98 -4.53
CA SER A 283 -7.21 4.02 -5.50
C SER A 283 -8.62 3.83 -6.10
N ARG A 284 -9.51 4.81 -5.88
CA ARG A 284 -10.90 4.82 -6.39
C ARG A 284 -11.03 5.10 -7.90
N ARG A 285 -9.92 5.43 -8.59
CA ARG A 285 -9.87 5.73 -10.03
C ARG A 285 -8.97 4.74 -10.77
N PRO A 286 -9.42 3.47 -10.96
CA PRO A 286 -8.57 2.43 -11.52
C PRO A 286 -7.97 2.82 -12.88
N GLY A 287 -8.77 3.41 -13.78
CA GLY A 287 -8.38 3.60 -15.20
C GLY A 287 -7.20 4.55 -15.50
N ARG A 288 -6.87 5.53 -14.63
CA ARG A 288 -5.72 6.45 -14.86
C ARG A 288 -4.44 5.99 -14.17
N VAL A 289 -4.57 5.32 -13.04
CA VAL A 289 -3.45 4.83 -12.21
C VAL A 289 -2.88 3.51 -12.74
N LEU A 290 -3.70 2.71 -13.42
CA LEU A 290 -3.30 1.50 -14.15
C LEU A 290 -2.13 1.72 -15.12
N LYS A 291 -2.02 2.92 -15.70
CA LYS A 291 -0.96 3.26 -16.67
C LYS A 291 0.36 3.69 -16.03
N ARG A 292 0.42 3.94 -14.71
CA ARG A 292 1.59 4.51 -14.03
C ARG A 292 2.33 3.56 -13.08
N PHE A 293 1.65 2.56 -12.50
CA PHE A 293 2.29 1.71 -11.47
C PHE A 293 1.91 0.22 -11.51
N GLY A 294 0.94 -0.20 -12.34
CA GLY A 294 0.15 -1.39 -12.01
C GLY A 294 -0.17 -2.37 -13.13
N GLN A 295 0.47 -2.33 -14.29
CA GLN A 295 0.16 -3.30 -15.35
C GLN A 295 0.51 -4.75 -14.94
N SER A 296 1.54 -4.97 -14.12
CA SER A 296 1.99 -6.33 -13.79
C SER A 296 1.17 -7.08 -12.74
N LEU A 297 0.42 -6.40 -11.85
CA LEU A 297 -0.33 -7.05 -10.77
C LEU A 297 -1.81 -7.31 -11.10
N LYS A 298 -2.38 -6.62 -12.09
CA LYS A 298 -3.80 -6.82 -12.47
C LYS A 298 -4.02 -8.05 -13.35
N ASP A 299 -3.04 -8.41 -14.16
CA ASP A 299 -3.08 -9.60 -15.02
C ASP A 299 -3.01 -10.92 -14.23
N LEU A 300 -2.75 -10.85 -12.92
CA LEU A 300 -2.76 -11.96 -11.98
C LEU A 300 -4.15 -12.29 -11.40
N LEU A 301 -5.15 -11.43 -11.63
CA LEU A 301 -6.54 -11.60 -11.17
C LEU A 301 -7.47 -12.10 -12.29
N THR A 302 -6.93 -12.41 -13.47
CA THR A 302 -7.65 -12.93 -14.64
C THR A 302 -7.70 -14.46 -14.67
N PRO A 303 -8.72 -15.11 -15.27
CA PRO A 303 -8.89 -16.56 -15.21
C PRO A 303 -7.74 -17.37 -15.86
N GLU A 304 -7.39 -18.51 -15.21
CA GLU A 304 -6.21 -19.37 -15.46
C GLU A 304 -5.98 -19.86 -16.91
N SER A 305 -6.96 -19.80 -17.80
CA SER A 305 -6.92 -20.46 -19.12
C SER A 305 -6.53 -19.55 -20.31
N LEU A 306 -6.33 -18.24 -20.09
CA LEU A 306 -6.10 -17.25 -21.17
C LEU A 306 -4.95 -16.26 -20.93
N GLU A 307 -4.14 -16.40 -19.86
CA GLU A 307 -3.07 -15.46 -19.51
C GLU A 307 -1.84 -15.51 -20.43
N GLY A 308 -1.49 -14.38 -21.05
CA GLY A 308 -0.09 -14.01 -21.25
C GLY A 308 0.35 -13.17 -20.06
N GLY A 309 1.50 -13.46 -19.43
CA GLY A 309 2.06 -12.59 -18.40
C GLY A 309 2.30 -11.15 -18.90
N PRO A 310 2.66 -10.20 -18.02
CA PRO A 310 2.69 -8.76 -18.35
C PRO A 310 3.57 -8.43 -19.55
N ALA A 311 3.30 -7.27 -20.16
CA ALA A 311 3.98 -6.82 -21.38
C ALA A 311 5.52 -6.77 -21.20
N PRO A 312 6.29 -7.15 -22.24
CA PRO A 312 7.75 -7.00 -22.26
C PRO A 312 8.21 -5.62 -21.78
N GLY A 313 9.18 -5.59 -20.87
CA GLY A 313 9.78 -4.37 -20.32
C GLY A 313 8.96 -3.66 -19.24
N ALA A 314 7.76 -4.12 -18.88
CA ALA A 314 6.93 -3.47 -17.85
C ALA A 314 7.60 -3.38 -16.46
N TRP A 315 8.51 -4.30 -16.15
CA TRP A 315 9.26 -4.31 -14.88
C TRP A 315 10.35 -3.24 -14.79
N ARG A 316 10.68 -2.56 -15.91
CA ARG A 316 11.73 -1.53 -16.01
C ARG A 316 11.25 -0.13 -15.69
N ASP A 317 9.94 0.06 -15.64
CA ASP A 317 9.38 1.39 -15.43
C ASP A 317 9.94 1.94 -14.11
N PRO A 318 10.77 3.00 -14.15
CA PRO A 318 11.38 3.55 -12.95
C PRO A 318 10.35 4.10 -11.98
N GLU A 319 9.11 4.37 -12.40
CA GLU A 319 8.00 4.69 -11.50
C GLU A 319 7.54 3.42 -10.74
N SER A 320 7.55 2.25 -11.37
CA SER A 320 7.14 0.97 -10.77
C SER A 320 8.22 0.28 -9.92
N ASN A 321 9.51 0.56 -10.19
CA ASN A 321 10.65 -0.06 -9.50
C ASN A 321 11.87 0.89 -9.40
N PRO A 322 11.76 2.04 -8.69
CA PRO A 322 12.86 2.97 -8.54
C PRO A 322 13.91 2.38 -7.58
N HIS A 323 14.99 1.83 -8.14
CA HIS A 323 16.08 1.31 -7.33
C HIS A 323 16.98 2.44 -6.81
N PRO A 324 17.30 2.46 -5.50
CA PRO A 324 18.39 3.30 -5.02
C PRO A 324 19.71 2.81 -5.65
N ASP A 325 20.48 3.74 -6.20
CA ASP A 325 21.85 3.53 -6.70
C ASP A 325 22.01 2.81 -8.05
N ASN A 326 21.03 2.88 -8.96
CA ASN A 326 21.16 2.38 -10.35
C ASN A 326 21.42 0.86 -10.45
N ARG A 327 20.96 0.09 -9.46
CA ARG A 327 21.08 -1.37 -9.36
C ARG A 327 19.78 -2.07 -9.79
N LEU A 328 19.81 -3.11 -10.61
CA LEU A 328 18.58 -3.73 -11.12
C LEU A 328 18.06 -4.89 -10.26
N PHE A 329 18.94 -5.64 -9.59
CA PHE A 329 18.54 -6.88 -8.92
C PHE A 329 18.77 -6.79 -7.41
N THR A 330 18.00 -5.95 -6.73
CA THR A 330 18.12 -5.71 -5.27
C THR A 330 17.47 -6.81 -4.41
N SER A 331 16.50 -7.53 -4.96
CA SER A 331 15.78 -8.63 -4.30
C SER A 331 15.66 -9.83 -5.24
N ILE A 332 16.17 -11.00 -4.84
CA ILE A 332 16.26 -12.19 -5.70
C ILE A 332 15.44 -13.33 -5.10
N LEU A 333 14.43 -13.83 -5.82
CA LEU A 333 13.64 -15.00 -5.41
C LEU A 333 14.32 -16.30 -5.82
N VAL A 334 14.47 -17.23 -4.88
CA VAL A 334 15.02 -18.56 -5.11
C VAL A 334 14.06 -19.63 -4.54
N PRO A 335 13.45 -20.49 -5.38
CA PRO A 335 12.75 -21.67 -4.90
C PRO A 335 13.75 -22.69 -4.37
N VAL A 336 13.49 -23.19 -3.16
CA VAL A 336 14.35 -24.17 -2.50
C VAL A 336 13.51 -25.41 -2.22
N SER A 337 13.81 -26.53 -2.87
CA SER A 337 13.09 -27.82 -2.66
C SER A 337 13.84 -28.80 -1.76
N GLY A 338 15.08 -28.47 -1.35
CA GLY A 338 16.00 -29.40 -0.71
C GLY A 338 16.74 -30.33 -1.68
N GLU A 339 16.44 -30.26 -2.98
CA GLU A 339 17.13 -31.04 -4.00
C GLU A 339 18.42 -30.36 -4.49
N PRO A 340 19.40 -31.12 -5.01
CA PRO A 340 20.68 -30.58 -5.49
C PRO A 340 20.53 -29.41 -6.47
N GLY A 341 19.60 -29.48 -7.42
CA GLY A 341 19.40 -28.40 -8.39
C GLY A 341 18.87 -27.09 -7.78
N GLY A 342 18.08 -27.17 -6.70
CA GLY A 342 17.65 -25.98 -5.96
C GLY A 342 18.82 -25.33 -5.22
N TRP A 343 19.73 -26.13 -4.67
CA TRP A 343 20.95 -25.64 -4.03
C TRP A 343 21.93 -25.01 -5.03
N SER A 344 22.09 -25.58 -6.22
CA SER A 344 22.87 -24.95 -7.30
C SER A 344 22.29 -23.60 -7.72
N ALA A 345 20.96 -23.48 -7.79
CA ALA A 345 20.31 -22.20 -8.08
C ALA A 345 20.57 -21.15 -6.99
N LEU A 346 20.55 -21.56 -5.72
CA LEU A 346 20.90 -20.69 -4.60
C LEU A 346 22.35 -20.21 -4.67
N GLU A 347 23.30 -21.11 -4.95
CA GLU A 347 24.72 -20.75 -5.08
C GLU A 347 24.98 -19.84 -6.29
N GLN A 348 24.27 -20.03 -7.40
CA GLN A 348 24.31 -19.09 -8.52
C GLN A 348 23.71 -17.73 -8.16
N ALA A 349 22.61 -17.72 -7.39
CA ALA A 349 22.00 -16.48 -6.90
C ALA A 349 22.95 -15.70 -5.97
N PHE A 350 23.83 -16.38 -5.22
CA PHE A 350 24.86 -15.72 -4.41
C PHE A 350 25.84 -14.91 -5.23
N LEU A 351 26.17 -15.34 -6.46
CA LEU A 351 27.04 -14.57 -7.36
C LEU A 351 26.35 -13.27 -7.78
N VAL A 352 25.08 -13.35 -8.19
CA VAL A 352 24.28 -12.17 -8.55
C VAL A 352 24.13 -11.24 -7.35
N ALA A 353 23.82 -11.79 -6.17
CA ALA A 353 23.65 -11.01 -4.95
C ALA A 353 24.93 -10.26 -4.54
N ARG A 354 26.11 -10.82 -4.79
CA ARG A 354 27.39 -10.13 -4.52
C ARG A 354 27.66 -8.98 -5.47
N HIS A 355 27.31 -9.11 -6.74
CA HIS A 355 27.45 -8.01 -7.70
C HIS A 355 26.52 -6.83 -7.37
N GLU A 356 25.34 -7.14 -6.82
CA GLU A 356 24.26 -6.16 -6.65
C GLU A 356 24.12 -5.68 -5.18
N GLY A 357 24.74 -6.37 -4.23
CA GLY A 357 24.42 -6.20 -2.81
C GLY A 357 22.97 -6.59 -2.51
N ALA A 358 22.46 -7.64 -3.17
CA ALA A 358 21.06 -8.04 -3.12
C ALA A 358 20.71 -8.87 -1.88
N THR A 359 19.43 -8.85 -1.52
CA THR A 359 18.85 -9.78 -0.54
C THR A 359 18.27 -11.02 -1.23
N ILE A 360 18.59 -12.21 -0.73
CA ILE A 360 17.99 -13.46 -1.20
C ILE A 360 16.67 -13.72 -0.48
N ARG A 361 15.62 -14.00 -1.26
CA ARG A 361 14.30 -14.43 -0.80
C ARG A 361 14.15 -15.92 -1.08
N GLY A 362 14.39 -16.75 -0.08
CA GLY A 362 14.18 -18.19 -0.17
C GLY A 362 12.69 -18.53 -0.06
N LEU A 363 12.21 -19.41 -0.93
CA LEU A 363 10.82 -19.89 -0.88
C LEU A 363 10.76 -21.41 -0.98
N HIS A 364 10.19 -22.05 0.02
CA HIS A 364 9.80 -23.46 -0.06
C HIS A 364 8.29 -23.58 -0.24
N VAL A 365 7.88 -24.24 -1.33
CA VAL A 365 6.46 -24.48 -1.59
C VAL A 365 6.10 -25.89 -1.18
N VAL A 366 5.17 -26.01 -0.25
CA VAL A 366 4.63 -27.29 0.23
C VAL A 366 3.25 -27.55 -0.39
N ALA A 367 2.79 -28.80 -0.35
CA ALA A 367 1.47 -29.13 -0.90
C ALA A 367 0.35 -28.53 -0.04
N ASP A 368 0.43 -28.73 1.28
CA ASP A 368 -0.58 -28.31 2.25
C ASP A 368 0.04 -27.53 3.41
N THR A 369 -0.73 -26.68 4.08
CA THR A 369 -0.24 -25.85 5.20
C THR A 369 0.30 -26.67 6.37
N GLN A 370 -0.24 -27.87 6.60
CA GLN A 370 0.23 -28.81 7.63
C GLN A 370 1.65 -29.33 7.37
N ASP A 371 2.16 -29.20 6.13
CA ASP A 371 3.50 -29.63 5.77
C ASP A 371 4.58 -28.62 6.14
N ALA A 372 4.19 -27.39 6.51
CA ALA A 372 5.12 -26.31 6.84
C ALA A 372 5.99 -26.65 8.07
N ASP A 373 5.40 -27.28 9.08
CA ASP A 373 6.09 -27.60 10.34
C ASP A 373 6.76 -28.99 10.33
N LYS A 374 6.75 -29.69 9.19
CA LYS A 374 7.37 -31.02 9.10
C LYS A 374 8.89 -30.93 9.29
N PRO A 375 9.52 -31.93 9.94
CA PRO A 375 10.97 -31.93 10.17
C PRO A 375 11.80 -31.75 8.88
N ARG A 376 11.33 -32.30 7.75
CA ARG A 376 11.99 -32.13 6.46
C ARG A 376 11.97 -30.68 5.98
N THR A 377 10.86 -29.97 6.17
CA THR A 377 10.70 -28.56 5.78
C THR A 377 11.59 -27.66 6.63
N MET A 378 11.62 -27.91 7.94
CA MET A 378 12.50 -27.20 8.87
C MET A 378 13.98 -27.44 8.55
N ALA A 379 14.38 -28.67 8.20
CA ALA A 379 15.75 -28.97 7.78
C ALA A 379 16.15 -28.21 6.50
N ILE A 380 15.23 -28.02 5.55
CA ILE A 380 15.47 -27.21 4.34
C ILE A 380 15.71 -25.74 4.72
N ARG A 381 14.91 -25.19 5.64
CA ARG A 381 15.07 -23.82 6.14
C ARG A 381 16.42 -23.63 6.83
N GLU A 382 16.76 -24.51 7.77
CA GLU A 382 18.04 -24.47 8.49
C GLU A 382 19.23 -24.55 7.54
N GLU A 383 19.16 -25.42 6.54
CA GLU A 383 20.20 -25.57 5.53
C GLU A 383 20.33 -24.32 4.65
N PHE A 384 19.21 -23.70 4.26
CA PHE A 384 19.21 -22.42 3.55
C PHE A 384 19.86 -21.32 4.39
N ASP A 385 19.43 -21.15 5.64
CA ASP A 385 19.93 -20.12 6.55
C ASP A 385 21.44 -20.30 6.77
N ARG A 386 21.89 -21.54 6.98
CA ARG A 386 23.32 -21.88 7.11
C ARG A 386 24.13 -21.49 5.88
N ARG A 387 23.62 -21.76 4.67
CA ARG A 387 24.31 -21.40 3.41
C ARG A 387 24.38 -19.90 3.20
N CYS A 388 23.28 -19.17 3.43
CA CYS A 388 23.24 -17.72 3.31
C CYS A 388 24.18 -17.04 4.31
N ALA A 389 24.17 -17.48 5.58
CA ALA A 389 25.06 -16.99 6.62
C ALA A 389 26.54 -17.27 6.28
N SER A 390 26.85 -18.47 5.81
CA SER A 390 28.22 -18.83 5.39
C SER A 390 28.70 -18.01 4.19
N ALA A 391 27.79 -17.61 3.30
CA ALA A 391 28.10 -16.78 2.14
C ALA A 391 28.19 -15.28 2.47
N GLY A 392 27.76 -14.86 3.68
CA GLY A 392 27.70 -13.48 4.11
C GLY A 392 26.60 -12.66 3.42
N ILE A 393 25.51 -13.30 3.01
CA ILE A 393 24.45 -12.67 2.19
C ILE A 393 23.19 -12.51 3.02
N ALA A 394 22.60 -11.31 2.98
CA ALA A 394 21.33 -11.03 3.62
C ALA A 394 20.22 -11.89 3.00
N SER A 395 19.43 -12.55 3.83
CA SER A 395 18.39 -13.46 3.38
C SER A 395 17.17 -13.48 4.29
N ASP A 396 16.02 -13.74 3.69
CA ASP A 396 14.78 -14.13 4.37
C ASP A 396 14.25 -15.43 3.73
N PHE A 397 13.53 -16.25 4.50
CA PHE A 397 13.00 -17.53 4.04
C PHE A 397 11.52 -17.71 4.39
N ALA A 398 10.70 -18.00 3.40
CA ALA A 398 9.27 -18.24 3.56
C ALA A 398 8.88 -19.67 3.16
N ILE A 399 7.83 -20.18 3.80
CA ILE A 399 7.19 -21.44 3.45
C ILE A 399 5.74 -21.12 3.07
N GLU A 400 5.27 -21.61 1.93
CA GLU A 400 3.90 -21.36 1.48
C GLU A 400 3.28 -22.65 0.92
N ALA A 401 2.01 -22.91 1.22
CA ALA A 401 1.28 -24.02 0.65
C ALA A 401 0.68 -23.65 -0.72
N GLY A 402 0.77 -24.56 -1.69
CA GLY A 402 0.08 -24.42 -2.96
C GLY A 402 0.82 -25.03 -4.16
N LYS A 403 0.40 -24.62 -5.36
CA LYS A 403 1.02 -25.04 -6.61
C LYS A 403 2.32 -24.26 -6.83
N VAL A 404 3.44 -24.98 -6.98
CA VAL A 404 4.80 -24.40 -7.12
C VAL A 404 4.86 -23.27 -8.15
N ALA A 405 4.40 -23.49 -9.38
CA ALA A 405 4.49 -22.48 -10.44
C ALA A 405 3.67 -21.23 -10.14
N ASP A 406 2.43 -21.38 -9.69
CA ASP A 406 1.53 -20.25 -9.37
C ASP A 406 2.08 -19.43 -8.21
N THR A 407 2.52 -20.11 -7.15
CA THR A 407 3.10 -19.49 -5.97
C THR A 407 4.38 -18.73 -6.33
N LEU A 408 5.26 -19.31 -7.15
CA LEU A 408 6.48 -18.62 -7.59
C LEU A 408 6.19 -17.39 -8.45
N VAL A 409 5.21 -17.45 -9.36
CA VAL A 409 4.82 -16.30 -10.19
C VAL A 409 4.27 -15.17 -9.33
N ARG A 410 3.37 -15.48 -8.37
CA ARG A 410 2.85 -14.48 -7.41
C ARG A 410 3.98 -13.84 -6.59
N ARG A 411 4.89 -14.66 -6.06
CA ARG A 411 6.02 -14.19 -5.25
C ARG A 411 7.04 -13.40 -6.06
N ALA A 412 7.26 -13.75 -7.32
CA ALA A 412 8.19 -13.05 -8.20
C ALA A 412 7.80 -11.59 -8.45
N ALA A 413 6.51 -11.24 -8.37
CA ALA A 413 6.03 -9.85 -8.48
C ALA A 413 6.69 -8.93 -7.43
N TRP A 414 7.02 -9.48 -6.26
CA TRP A 414 7.62 -8.79 -5.12
C TRP A 414 9.14 -8.81 -5.11
N THR A 415 9.78 -9.40 -6.12
CA THR A 415 11.24 -9.47 -6.29
C THR A 415 11.67 -8.88 -7.64
N ASP A 416 12.97 -8.83 -7.93
CA ASP A 416 13.50 -8.27 -9.18
C ASP A 416 13.96 -9.36 -10.16
N LEU A 417 14.43 -10.49 -9.63
CA LEU A 417 14.93 -11.62 -10.38
C LEU A 417 14.42 -12.92 -9.77
N LEU A 418 13.99 -13.87 -10.59
CA LEU A 418 13.67 -15.23 -10.17
C LEU A 418 14.78 -16.19 -10.65
N VAL A 419 15.48 -16.85 -9.73
CA VAL A 419 16.56 -17.80 -10.03
C VAL A 419 16.06 -19.21 -9.77
N VAL A 420 16.01 -20.07 -10.79
CA VAL A 420 15.38 -21.40 -10.69
C VAL A 420 16.33 -22.48 -11.20
N GLY A 421 16.44 -23.58 -10.44
CA GLY A 421 17.20 -24.75 -10.85
C GLY A 421 16.53 -25.50 -12.01
N LEU A 422 17.30 -25.83 -13.04
CA LEU A 422 16.91 -26.68 -14.17
C LEU A 422 17.14 -28.17 -13.85
N SER A 423 16.54 -28.67 -12.75
CA SER A 423 16.66 -30.10 -12.38
C SER A 423 16.02 -31.03 -13.41
N HIS A 424 14.97 -30.55 -14.11
CA HIS A 424 14.28 -31.27 -15.18
C HIS A 424 14.04 -30.32 -16.36
N PRO A 425 14.93 -30.28 -17.37
CA PRO A 425 14.76 -29.39 -18.52
C PRO A 425 13.46 -29.72 -19.29
N PRO A 426 12.90 -28.76 -20.06
CA PRO A 426 11.59 -28.91 -20.70
C PRO A 426 11.51 -30.19 -21.56
N SER A 427 10.49 -31.02 -21.35
CA SER A 427 10.36 -32.30 -22.06
C SER A 427 10.24 -32.14 -23.58
N VAL A 428 10.77 -33.12 -24.31
CA VAL A 428 10.60 -33.26 -25.77
C VAL A 428 9.16 -33.64 -26.14
N VAL A 429 8.39 -34.22 -25.20
CA VAL A 429 7.00 -34.65 -25.43
C VAL A 429 6.02 -33.48 -25.20
N PRO A 430 5.15 -33.12 -26.17
CA PRO A 430 4.25 -31.95 -26.08
C PRO A 430 3.36 -31.88 -24.83
N ILE A 431 2.74 -32.99 -24.43
CA ILE A 431 1.82 -33.04 -23.27
C ILE A 431 2.57 -32.87 -21.94
N ALA A 432 3.79 -33.43 -21.82
CA ALA A 432 4.65 -33.24 -20.65
C ALA A 432 5.26 -31.83 -20.61
N ARG A 433 5.49 -31.21 -21.78
CA ARG A 433 5.96 -29.82 -21.92
C ARG A 433 4.91 -28.81 -21.48
N ALA A 434 3.63 -29.06 -21.78
CA ALA A 434 2.49 -28.24 -21.35
C ALA A 434 2.27 -28.28 -19.82
N ARG A 435 2.63 -29.41 -19.17
CA ARG A 435 2.51 -29.62 -17.72
C ARG A 435 3.73 -29.22 -16.91
N SER A 436 4.82 -28.81 -17.57
CA SER A 436 6.04 -28.39 -16.87
C SER A 436 5.81 -27.05 -16.18
N GLY A 437 5.86 -27.04 -14.85
CA GLY A 437 5.77 -25.82 -14.05
C GLY A 437 6.83 -24.78 -14.45
N PHE A 438 7.98 -25.21 -14.95
CA PHE A 438 9.06 -24.32 -15.41
C PHE A 438 8.64 -23.45 -16.61
N ARG A 439 7.91 -24.02 -17.57
CA ARG A 439 7.39 -23.27 -18.72
C ARG A 439 6.35 -22.24 -18.28
N GLN A 440 5.46 -22.62 -17.37
CA GLN A 440 4.47 -21.71 -16.80
C GLN A 440 5.14 -20.54 -16.08
N ILE A 441 6.20 -20.82 -15.31
CA ILE A 441 7.02 -19.79 -14.66
C ILE A 441 7.60 -18.81 -15.69
N ILE A 442 8.30 -19.30 -16.73
CA ILE A 442 8.84 -18.41 -17.77
C ILE A 442 7.73 -17.62 -18.47
N GLN A 443 6.57 -18.23 -18.71
CA GLN A 443 5.45 -17.63 -19.45
C GLN A 443 4.61 -16.63 -18.64
N ARG A 444 4.61 -16.70 -17.31
CA ARG A 444 3.76 -15.88 -16.44
C ARG A 444 4.53 -15.00 -15.45
N SER A 445 5.79 -15.31 -15.16
CA SER A 445 6.63 -14.51 -14.26
C SER A 445 6.62 -13.04 -14.70
N PRO A 446 6.35 -12.08 -13.79
CA PRO A 446 6.45 -10.66 -14.10
C PRO A 446 7.90 -10.15 -14.15
N ARG A 447 8.88 -11.02 -13.84
CA ARG A 447 10.30 -10.69 -13.75
C ARG A 447 11.17 -11.61 -14.64
N PRO A 448 12.38 -11.17 -15.04
CA PRO A 448 13.35 -12.03 -15.69
C PRO A 448 13.61 -13.31 -14.88
N VAL A 449 13.85 -14.42 -15.59
CA VAL A 449 14.10 -15.73 -14.97
C VAL A 449 15.51 -16.20 -15.31
N LEU A 450 16.36 -16.35 -14.30
CA LEU A 450 17.67 -16.97 -14.44
C LEU A 450 17.53 -18.48 -14.25
N ALA A 451 17.60 -19.22 -15.34
CA ALA A 451 17.55 -20.67 -15.35
C ALA A 451 18.96 -21.22 -15.10
N VAL A 452 19.13 -21.99 -14.03
CA VAL A 452 20.44 -22.45 -13.55
C VAL A 452 20.53 -23.97 -13.67
N PRO A 453 21.33 -24.51 -14.60
CA PRO A 453 21.67 -25.93 -14.62
C PRO A 453 22.48 -26.33 -13.38
N SER A 454 22.76 -27.62 -13.20
CA SER A 454 23.51 -28.14 -12.03
C SER A 454 24.96 -27.65 -11.91
N VAL A 455 25.44 -26.80 -12.82
CA VAL A 455 26.78 -26.21 -12.83
C VAL A 455 26.68 -24.71 -12.59
N ILE A 456 27.40 -24.23 -11.58
CA ILE A 456 27.52 -22.81 -11.25
C ILE A 456 28.65 -22.21 -12.09
N ASP A 457 28.43 -21.04 -12.67
CA ASP A 457 29.44 -20.37 -13.48
C ASP A 457 29.52 -18.86 -13.17
N ARG A 458 30.61 -18.23 -13.58
CA ARG A 458 31.07 -16.90 -13.11
C ARG A 458 30.36 -15.72 -13.78
N LEU A 459 29.54 -15.96 -14.80
CA LEU A 459 28.77 -14.94 -15.53
C LEU A 459 29.67 -13.83 -16.12
N ARG A 460 30.81 -14.18 -16.73
CA ARG A 460 31.77 -13.22 -17.29
C ARG A 460 31.65 -13.01 -18.79
N ARG A 461 31.16 -14.01 -19.54
CA ARG A 461 31.07 -14.01 -21.00
C ARG A 461 29.63 -14.25 -21.41
N THR A 462 28.98 -13.17 -21.82
CA THR A 462 27.55 -13.11 -22.09
C THR A 462 27.29 -13.22 -23.58
N LEU A 463 26.43 -14.15 -23.99
CA LEU A 463 25.88 -14.23 -25.34
C LEU A 463 24.45 -13.72 -25.35
N LEU A 464 24.21 -12.62 -26.05
CA LEU A 464 22.89 -12.11 -26.35
C LEU A 464 22.37 -12.73 -27.66
N ALA A 465 21.28 -13.49 -27.59
CA ALA A 465 20.52 -13.91 -28.77
C ALA A 465 19.45 -12.85 -29.10
N TYR A 466 19.62 -12.16 -30.23
CA TYR A 466 18.85 -10.95 -30.55
C TYR A 466 18.18 -11.00 -31.93
N ASP A 467 16.84 -11.02 -31.93
CA ASP A 467 16.02 -11.06 -33.15
C ASP A 467 15.24 -9.75 -33.43
N GLY A 468 15.40 -8.73 -32.58
CA GLY A 468 14.68 -7.47 -32.65
C GLY A 468 13.21 -7.53 -32.21
N SER A 469 12.73 -8.66 -31.68
CA SER A 469 11.43 -8.74 -31.01
C SER A 469 11.41 -7.92 -29.70
N PRO A 470 10.24 -7.53 -29.17
CA PRO A 470 10.15 -6.82 -27.90
C PRO A 470 10.87 -7.52 -26.74
N LYS A 471 10.88 -8.86 -26.75
CA LYS A 471 11.54 -9.69 -25.73
C LYS A 471 13.05 -9.71 -25.86
N SER A 472 13.56 -9.63 -27.09
CA SER A 472 14.99 -9.53 -27.32
C SER A 472 15.50 -8.10 -27.18
N GLU A 473 14.67 -7.07 -27.38
CA GLU A 473 14.94 -5.71 -26.88
C GLU A 473 15.02 -5.70 -25.35
N GLU A 474 14.20 -6.52 -24.69
CA GLU A 474 14.33 -6.74 -23.26
C GLU A 474 15.70 -7.36 -22.93
N ALA A 475 16.06 -8.44 -23.61
CA ALA A 475 17.36 -9.08 -23.48
C ALA A 475 18.55 -8.14 -23.78
N LEU A 476 18.44 -7.26 -24.78
CA LEU A 476 19.47 -6.30 -25.16
C LEU A 476 19.77 -5.30 -24.04
N PHE A 477 18.74 -4.71 -23.44
CA PHE A 477 18.91 -3.81 -22.30
C PHE A 477 19.55 -4.54 -21.11
N LEU A 478 19.12 -5.77 -20.80
CA LEU A 478 19.70 -6.54 -19.69
C LEU A 478 21.16 -6.89 -19.97
N ALA A 479 21.48 -7.37 -21.17
CA ALA A 479 22.86 -7.66 -21.56
C ALA A 479 23.76 -6.41 -21.50
N THR A 480 23.21 -5.25 -21.86
CA THR A 480 23.91 -3.95 -21.73
C THR A 480 24.17 -3.62 -20.27
N TYR A 481 23.16 -3.78 -19.40
CA TYR A 481 23.31 -3.57 -17.96
C TYR A 481 24.39 -4.49 -17.36
N LEU A 482 24.38 -5.78 -17.70
CA LEU A 482 25.39 -6.74 -17.24
C LEU A 482 26.79 -6.35 -17.72
N ALA A 483 26.95 -5.94 -18.97
CA ALA A 483 28.23 -5.46 -19.50
C ALA A 483 28.72 -4.21 -18.76
N THR A 484 27.84 -3.24 -18.49
CA THR A 484 28.19 -2.00 -17.80
C THR A 484 28.49 -2.20 -16.32
N CYS A 485 27.62 -2.90 -15.60
CA CYS A 485 27.67 -2.98 -14.13
C CYS A 485 28.51 -4.15 -13.63
N TRP A 486 28.54 -5.28 -14.34
CA TRP A 486 29.32 -6.46 -13.94
C TRP A 486 30.59 -6.63 -14.76
N GLY A 487 30.77 -5.84 -15.83
CA GLY A 487 31.96 -5.91 -16.69
C GLY A 487 32.00 -7.18 -17.54
N THR A 488 30.85 -7.72 -17.94
CA THR A 488 30.81 -8.96 -18.75
C THR A 488 31.23 -8.68 -20.20
N ASP A 489 32.04 -9.57 -20.78
CA ASP A 489 32.33 -9.56 -22.22
C ASP A 489 31.05 -9.90 -22.99
N LEU A 490 30.60 -8.98 -23.85
CA LEU A 490 29.34 -9.14 -24.58
C LEU A 490 29.56 -9.62 -26.01
N ILE A 491 28.90 -10.72 -26.35
CA ILE A 491 28.78 -11.26 -27.70
C ILE A 491 27.32 -11.15 -28.12
N VAL A 492 27.06 -10.61 -29.30
CA VAL A 492 25.73 -10.49 -29.87
C VAL A 492 25.62 -11.44 -31.06
N LEU A 493 24.62 -12.32 -31.01
CA LEU A 493 24.18 -13.13 -32.13
C LEU A 493 22.86 -12.54 -32.65
N PRO A 494 22.90 -11.77 -33.76
CA PRO A 494 21.71 -11.25 -34.42
C PRO A 494 20.87 -12.38 -35.05
N ASP A 495 19.72 -12.03 -35.62
CA ASP A 495 18.80 -12.98 -36.23
C ASP A 495 19.49 -13.85 -37.30
N THR A 496 19.20 -15.15 -37.29
CA THR A 496 19.87 -16.15 -38.14
C THR A 496 19.07 -16.57 -39.37
N SER A 497 17.94 -15.91 -39.66
CA SER A 497 17.03 -16.34 -40.73
C SER A 497 17.58 -16.02 -42.12
N ASN A 498 18.06 -14.80 -42.35
CA ASN A 498 18.64 -14.35 -43.61
C ASN A 498 19.49 -13.08 -43.43
N ALA A 499 20.37 -12.81 -44.40
CA ALA A 499 21.33 -11.70 -44.35
C ALA A 499 20.70 -10.32 -44.15
N ARG A 500 19.50 -10.07 -44.70
CA ARG A 500 18.84 -8.76 -44.58
C ARG A 500 18.31 -8.51 -43.16
N ILE A 501 17.70 -9.52 -42.54
CA ILE A 501 17.19 -9.40 -41.16
C ILE A 501 18.35 -9.40 -40.16
N GLN A 502 19.37 -10.24 -40.40
CA GLN A 502 20.63 -10.25 -39.65
C GLN A 502 21.26 -8.85 -39.62
N ALA A 503 21.47 -8.21 -40.79
CA ALA A 503 22.12 -6.90 -40.85
C ALA A 503 21.30 -5.80 -40.14
N ARG A 504 19.96 -5.88 -40.23
CA ARG A 504 19.06 -4.94 -39.55
C ARG A 504 19.14 -5.09 -38.03
N THR A 505 19.09 -6.33 -37.53
CA THR A 505 19.15 -6.61 -36.08
C THR A 505 20.53 -6.32 -35.53
N GLU A 506 21.60 -6.65 -36.25
CA GLU A 506 22.97 -6.26 -35.91
C GLU A 506 23.11 -4.74 -35.82
N GLY A 507 22.63 -3.99 -36.82
CA GLY A 507 22.70 -2.54 -36.85
C GLY A 507 21.96 -1.88 -35.68
N ARG A 508 20.76 -2.38 -35.34
CA ARG A 508 19.97 -1.89 -34.20
C ARG A 508 20.67 -2.16 -32.86
N ALA A 509 21.21 -3.35 -32.66
CA ALA A 509 21.95 -3.69 -31.43
C ALA A 509 23.24 -2.86 -31.32
N ARG A 510 23.96 -2.67 -32.44
CA ARG A 510 25.17 -1.84 -32.51
C ARG A 510 24.91 -0.39 -32.16
N GLU A 511 23.91 0.23 -32.78
CA GLU A 511 23.51 1.60 -32.48
C GLU A 511 23.17 1.79 -30.99
N TYR A 512 22.44 0.84 -30.41
CA TYR A 512 22.08 0.90 -29.00
C TYR A 512 23.29 0.76 -28.06
N LEU A 513 24.14 -0.24 -28.28
CA LEU A 513 25.29 -0.55 -27.44
C LEU A 513 26.38 0.53 -27.53
N GLU A 514 26.68 0.99 -28.74
CA GLU A 514 27.66 2.07 -28.97
C GLU A 514 27.17 3.39 -28.36
N GLY A 515 25.87 3.67 -28.42
CA GLY A 515 25.26 4.82 -27.74
C GLY A 515 25.40 4.79 -26.21
N GLN A 516 25.66 3.61 -25.62
CA GLN A 516 25.96 3.42 -24.20
C GLN A 516 27.46 3.22 -23.93
N GLY A 517 28.33 3.33 -24.94
CA GLY A 517 29.78 3.14 -24.81
C GLY A 517 30.23 1.69 -24.63
N ILE A 518 29.37 0.71 -24.94
CA ILE A 518 29.66 -0.71 -24.77
C ILE A 518 30.19 -1.32 -26.07
N GLN A 519 31.34 -1.99 -25.96
CA GLN A 519 31.93 -2.78 -27.04
C GLN A 519 31.38 -4.21 -27.00
N ALA A 520 30.98 -4.74 -28.17
CA ALA A 520 30.48 -6.10 -28.28
C ALA A 520 31.01 -6.80 -29.55
N THR A 521 31.15 -8.11 -29.47
CA THR A 521 31.50 -8.96 -30.61
C THR A 521 30.24 -9.40 -31.34
N TYR A 522 30.15 -9.18 -32.65
CA TYR A 522 28.97 -9.55 -33.45
C TYR A 522 29.24 -10.80 -34.29
N LEU A 523 28.33 -11.77 -34.22
CA LEU A 523 28.46 -13.03 -34.94
C LEU A 523 27.46 -13.13 -36.09
N ALA A 524 27.95 -13.31 -37.33
CA ALA A 524 27.11 -13.66 -38.45
C ALA A 524 26.98 -15.19 -38.56
N ARG A 525 25.75 -15.71 -38.38
CA ARG A 525 25.39 -17.13 -38.53
C ARG A 525 24.03 -17.25 -39.20
N TYR A 526 23.78 -18.37 -39.89
CA TYR A 526 22.53 -18.62 -40.62
C TYR A 526 21.98 -20.00 -40.31
N GLY A 527 20.66 -20.15 -40.41
CA GLY A 527 19.96 -21.43 -40.22
C GLY A 527 19.24 -21.49 -38.86
N SER A 528 19.27 -22.66 -38.22
CA SER A 528 18.53 -22.87 -36.98
C SER A 528 19.08 -22.00 -35.84
N ALA A 529 18.27 -21.07 -35.35
CA ALA A 529 18.63 -20.17 -34.26
C ALA A 529 19.14 -20.92 -33.01
N SER A 530 18.53 -22.05 -32.66
CA SER A 530 18.97 -22.84 -31.49
C SER A 530 20.35 -23.46 -31.67
N GLU A 531 20.66 -23.97 -32.87
CA GLU A 531 21.99 -24.55 -33.12
C GLU A 531 23.03 -23.42 -33.22
N ALA A 532 22.71 -22.31 -33.89
CA ALA A 532 23.60 -21.15 -33.96
C ALA A 532 23.94 -20.58 -32.56
N VAL A 533 22.96 -20.46 -31.66
CA VAL A 533 23.18 -20.05 -30.27
C VAL A 533 24.09 -21.02 -29.53
N LEU A 534 23.82 -22.33 -29.63
CA LEU A 534 24.61 -23.35 -28.93
C LEU A 534 26.04 -23.50 -29.49
N ASP A 535 26.20 -23.32 -30.80
CA ASP A 535 27.50 -23.35 -31.47
C ASP A 535 28.33 -22.14 -31.07
N ALA A 536 27.76 -20.94 -31.14
CA ALA A 536 28.40 -19.71 -30.68
C ALA A 536 28.78 -19.80 -29.20
N ALA A 537 27.88 -20.31 -28.35
CA ALA A 537 28.16 -20.44 -26.92
C ALA A 537 29.32 -21.40 -26.62
N ARG A 538 29.50 -22.45 -27.43
CA ARG A 538 30.62 -23.38 -27.32
C ARG A 538 31.91 -22.79 -27.86
N GLU A 539 31.86 -22.19 -29.06
CA GLU A 539 33.01 -21.61 -29.76
C GLU A 539 33.67 -20.48 -28.95
N HIS A 540 32.85 -19.64 -28.31
CA HIS A 540 33.32 -18.49 -27.55
C HIS A 540 33.34 -18.71 -26.03
N GLU A 541 33.20 -19.95 -25.57
CA GLU A 541 33.24 -20.33 -24.15
C GLU A 541 32.33 -19.47 -23.25
N VAL A 542 31.15 -19.14 -23.76
CA VAL A 542 30.13 -18.33 -23.09
C VAL A 542 29.73 -19.02 -21.79
N ASP A 543 29.50 -18.23 -20.74
CA ASP A 543 29.05 -18.70 -19.43
C ASP A 543 27.69 -18.16 -18.99
N LEU A 544 27.10 -17.25 -19.77
CA LEU A 544 25.72 -16.80 -19.63
C LEU A 544 25.08 -16.57 -21.01
N ILE A 545 23.93 -17.18 -21.27
CA ILE A 545 23.09 -16.81 -22.42
C ILE A 545 21.98 -15.88 -21.95
N VAL A 546 21.80 -14.74 -22.63
CA VAL A 546 20.67 -13.82 -22.42
C VAL A 546 19.80 -13.85 -23.68
N MET A 547 18.51 -14.15 -23.52
CA MET A 547 17.59 -14.26 -24.66
C MET A 547 16.15 -13.95 -24.28
N GLY A 548 15.33 -13.63 -25.28
CA GLY A 548 13.89 -13.50 -25.11
C GLY A 548 13.18 -14.84 -24.84
N GLY A 549 12.04 -14.76 -24.18
CA GLY A 549 11.15 -15.87 -23.86
C GLY A 549 10.34 -16.37 -25.07
N TYR A 550 9.30 -17.15 -24.82
CA TYR A 550 8.43 -17.70 -25.88
C TYR A 550 7.68 -16.58 -26.65
N GLY A 551 7.72 -16.62 -28.00
CA GLY A 551 7.35 -15.50 -28.88
C GLY A 551 5.99 -15.57 -29.62
N HIS A 552 5.26 -16.69 -29.68
CA HIS A 552 3.91 -16.75 -30.32
C HIS A 552 2.75 -16.80 -29.31
N SER A 553 1.50 -16.70 -29.79
CA SER A 553 0.30 -16.90 -28.94
C SER A 553 0.41 -18.21 -28.13
N PRO A 554 0.02 -18.22 -26.83
CA PRO A 554 0.23 -19.34 -25.91
C PRO A 554 -0.17 -20.71 -26.48
N LEU A 555 -1.23 -20.75 -27.29
CA LEU A 555 -1.77 -21.96 -27.92
C LEU A 555 -0.87 -22.58 -29.00
N TRP A 556 -0.19 -21.77 -29.83
CA TRP A 556 0.67 -22.28 -30.91
C TRP A 556 2.04 -22.76 -30.42
N ASN A 557 2.54 -22.16 -29.34
CA ASN A 557 3.82 -22.54 -28.73
C ASN A 557 3.81 -23.95 -28.10
N LEU A 558 2.64 -24.53 -27.82
CA LEU A 558 2.51 -25.88 -27.25
C LEU A 558 2.84 -26.99 -28.27
N LEU A 559 2.73 -26.68 -29.58
CA LEU A 559 2.86 -27.65 -30.67
C LEU A 559 4.26 -27.66 -31.31
N ILE A 560 5.04 -26.58 -31.17
CA ILE A 560 6.34 -26.40 -31.84
C ILE A 560 7.47 -26.34 -30.79
N ASP A 561 8.59 -27.04 -31.05
CA ASP A 561 9.78 -26.98 -30.22
C ASP A 561 10.53 -25.65 -30.42
N SER A 562 10.50 -24.79 -29.40
CA SER A 562 11.03 -23.44 -29.49
C SER A 562 12.55 -23.39 -29.36
N THR A 563 13.16 -22.31 -29.86
CA THR A 563 14.61 -22.03 -29.69
C THR A 563 15.00 -22.10 -28.23
N LEU A 564 14.21 -21.48 -27.35
CA LEU A 564 14.44 -21.47 -25.89
C LEU A 564 14.42 -22.88 -25.30
N ASP A 565 13.42 -23.71 -25.64
CA ASP A 565 13.33 -25.08 -25.12
C ASP A 565 14.57 -25.91 -25.49
N LYS A 566 15.07 -25.75 -26.72
CA LYS A 566 16.30 -26.44 -27.18
C LYS A 566 17.55 -25.95 -26.44
N VAL A 567 17.68 -24.63 -26.26
CA VAL A 567 18.80 -24.04 -25.52
C VAL A 567 18.80 -24.52 -24.07
N LEU A 568 17.67 -24.45 -23.37
CA LEU A 568 17.55 -24.88 -21.96
C LEU A 568 17.84 -26.38 -21.75
N ARG A 569 17.61 -27.22 -22.76
CA ARG A 569 17.94 -28.66 -22.69
C ARG A 569 19.42 -28.96 -22.93
N LYS A 570 20.02 -28.29 -23.90
CA LYS A 570 21.36 -28.62 -24.42
C LYS A 570 22.47 -27.81 -23.76
N TYR A 571 22.20 -26.56 -23.40
CA TYR A 571 23.16 -25.68 -22.76
C TYR A 571 23.26 -25.99 -21.27
N ARG A 572 24.50 -26.17 -20.77
CA ARG A 572 24.77 -26.66 -19.41
C ARG A 572 25.18 -25.56 -18.42
N LYS A 573 25.02 -24.30 -18.81
CA LYS A 573 25.35 -23.12 -18.00
C LYS A 573 24.13 -22.18 -17.91
N PRO A 574 24.16 -21.15 -17.04
CA PRO A 574 23.02 -20.27 -16.81
C PRO A 574 22.43 -19.63 -18.08
N VAL A 575 21.10 -19.52 -18.11
CA VAL A 575 20.34 -18.84 -19.18
C VAL A 575 19.41 -17.82 -18.53
N LEU A 576 19.62 -16.54 -18.82
CA LEU A 576 18.72 -15.45 -18.41
C LEU A 576 17.65 -15.24 -19.47
N VAL A 577 16.40 -15.54 -19.10
CA VAL A 577 15.24 -15.45 -19.98
C VAL A 577 14.46 -14.18 -19.68
N CYS A 578 14.40 -13.32 -20.69
CA CYS A 578 13.70 -12.02 -20.67
C CYS A 578 12.32 -12.17 -21.30
N ARG A 579 11.38 -11.26 -21.04
CA ARG A 579 9.98 -11.47 -21.38
C ARG A 579 9.43 -10.73 -22.57
#